data_AF-A0A7Y2Y1Y1-F1
#
_entry.id   AF-A0A7Y2Y1Y1-F1
#
_cell.length_a   1.000
_cell.length_b   1.000
_cell.length_c   1.000
_cell.angle_alpha   90.00
_cell.angle_beta   90.00
_cell.angle_gamma   90.00
#
_symmetry.space_group_name_H-M   'P 1'
#
loop_
_entity.id
_entity.type
_entity.pdbx_description
1 polymer ?
#
loop_
_entity_poly.entity_id
_entity_poly.type
_entity_poly.pdbx_seq_one_letter_code
_entity_poly.pdbx_strand_id
1 'polypeptide(L)'
;MPRIILLTLLCFAFTSCSEENKIDCSLVLCAANESINLELIADGENVISNGTYTLQNIEVSGNSSEELEIRVFPDTQGATTGLLEISSFDWQAGTYFYTISLGTDYEFDLEVSFSTTNDSCCGDRLVITGLSSDDVFTDAETHSSFYTIVLN
;
A
#
# COMPACT_ATOMS: atom_id res chain seq x y z
N MET A 1 -27.66 -24.71 -66.22
CA MET A 1 -27.29 -23.27 -66.24
C MET A 1 -27.16 -22.78 -64.81
N PRO A 2 -25.93 -22.65 -64.31
CA PRO A 2 -25.64 -22.26 -62.93
C PRO A 2 -25.63 -20.73 -62.84
N ARG A 3 -26.68 -20.13 -62.27
CA ARG A 3 -26.73 -18.67 -62.06
C ARG A 3 -27.27 -18.24 -60.69
N ILE A 4 -27.40 -19.18 -59.75
CA ILE A 4 -27.99 -18.91 -58.42
C ILE A 4 -26.98 -19.20 -57.28
N ILE A 5 -25.72 -19.53 -57.60
CA ILE A 5 -24.67 -19.82 -56.59
C ILE A 5 -23.82 -18.57 -56.25
N LEU A 6 -23.98 -17.46 -57.00
CA LEU A 6 -23.15 -16.27 -56.80
C LEU A 6 -23.73 -15.23 -55.81
N LEU A 7 -24.95 -15.44 -55.28
CA LEU A 7 -25.59 -14.44 -54.42
C LEU A 7 -25.53 -14.76 -52.92
N THR A 8 -25.10 -15.97 -52.53
CA THR A 8 -25.00 -16.40 -51.12
C THR A 8 -23.60 -16.23 -50.52
N LEU A 9 -22.60 -15.83 -51.31
CA LEU A 9 -21.24 -15.58 -50.85
C LEU A 9 -20.97 -14.10 -50.47
N LEU A 10 -21.97 -13.22 -50.60
CA LEU A 10 -21.81 -11.78 -50.32
C LEU A 10 -22.43 -11.34 -48.97
N CYS A 11 -22.89 -12.27 -48.14
CA CYS A 11 -23.44 -11.97 -46.81
C CYS A 11 -22.50 -12.33 -45.64
N PHE A 12 -21.32 -12.90 -45.90
CA PHE A 12 -20.35 -13.25 -44.86
C PHE A 12 -19.25 -12.19 -44.63
N ALA A 13 -19.30 -11.05 -45.32
CA ALA A 13 -18.27 -10.01 -45.20
C ALA A 13 -18.51 -8.99 -44.06
N PHE A 14 -19.54 -9.18 -43.22
CA PHE A 14 -19.79 -8.35 -42.03
C PHE A 14 -19.55 -9.12 -40.72
N THR A 15 -18.55 -10.00 -40.69
CA THR A 15 -17.96 -10.41 -39.41
C THR A 15 -17.25 -9.19 -38.84
N SER A 16 -17.99 -8.45 -38.02
CA SER A 16 -17.52 -7.65 -36.88
C SER A 16 -16.01 -7.77 -36.66
N CYS A 17 -15.25 -6.73 -37.06
CA CYS A 17 -14.10 -6.36 -36.27
C CYS A 17 -14.66 -5.95 -34.92
N SER A 18 -14.64 -6.85 -33.94
CA SER A 18 -14.69 -6.41 -32.55
C SER A 18 -13.43 -5.57 -32.39
N GLU A 19 -13.57 -4.25 -32.31
CA GLU A 19 -12.50 -3.42 -31.81
C GLU A 19 -12.14 -4.00 -30.44
N GLU A 20 -10.97 -4.63 -30.36
CA GLU A 20 -10.36 -4.90 -29.06
C GLU A 20 -10.32 -3.54 -28.36
N ASN A 21 -11.09 -3.40 -27.29
CA ASN A 21 -11.12 -2.19 -26.46
C ASN A 21 -9.69 -1.95 -25.95
N LYS A 22 -8.87 -1.24 -26.74
CA LYS A 22 -7.54 -0.83 -26.34
C LYS A 22 -7.75 0.19 -25.23
N ILE A 23 -7.44 -0.23 -24.01
CA ILE A 23 -7.49 0.62 -22.83
C ILE A 23 -6.49 1.76 -23.07
N ASP A 24 -6.98 2.99 -23.18
CA ASP A 24 -6.14 4.17 -23.36
C ASP A 24 -5.54 4.59 -22.01
N CYS A 25 -4.28 4.23 -21.80
CA CYS A 25 -3.53 4.55 -20.59
C CYS A 25 -2.73 5.86 -20.69
N SER A 26 -2.92 6.67 -21.74
CA SER A 26 -2.07 7.84 -22.03
C SER A 26 -2.09 8.95 -20.97
N LEU A 27 -3.09 8.97 -20.09
CA LEU A 27 -3.25 9.95 -19.01
C LEU A 27 -3.18 9.33 -17.60
N VAL A 28 -2.88 8.04 -17.48
CA VAL A 28 -2.87 7.35 -16.19
C VAL A 28 -1.54 7.61 -15.47
N LEU A 29 -1.62 8.17 -14.26
CA LEU A 29 -0.51 8.26 -13.33
C LEU A 29 -0.55 7.06 -12.39
N CYS A 30 0.41 6.16 -12.55
CA CYS A 30 0.50 4.96 -11.73
C CYS A 30 1.05 5.29 -10.34
N ALA A 31 0.32 4.90 -9.29
CA ALA A 31 0.82 5.01 -7.93
C ALA A 31 1.90 3.96 -7.66
N ALA A 32 2.88 4.32 -6.82
CA ALA A 32 3.91 3.40 -6.35
C ALA A 32 3.33 2.33 -5.40
N ASN A 33 4.12 1.30 -5.08
CA ASN A 33 3.78 0.35 -4.02
C ASN A 33 3.51 1.08 -2.70
N GLU A 34 2.57 0.56 -1.91
CA GLU A 34 2.22 1.17 -0.63
C GLU A 34 3.33 1.05 0.42
N SER A 35 3.54 2.13 1.17
CA SER A 35 4.33 2.14 2.41
C SER A 35 3.42 1.98 3.62
N ILE A 36 3.97 1.44 4.71
CA ILE A 36 3.28 1.37 5.99
C ILE A 36 3.53 2.71 6.70
N ASN A 37 2.47 3.49 6.90
CA ASN A 37 2.55 4.76 7.61
C ASN A 37 1.83 4.63 8.95
N LEU A 38 2.54 4.87 10.05
CA LEU A 38 2.03 4.71 11.41
C LEU A 38 1.99 6.07 12.13
N GLU A 39 0.83 6.40 12.66
CA GLU A 39 0.67 7.41 13.70
C GLU A 39 0.78 6.73 15.06
N LEU A 40 1.67 7.22 15.92
CA LEU A 40 1.96 6.60 17.21
C LEU A 40 1.51 7.53 18.33
N ILE A 41 0.57 7.09 19.16
CA ILE A 41 -0.05 7.88 20.23
C ILE A 41 0.33 7.29 21.59
N ALA A 42 0.95 8.08 22.45
CA ALA A 42 1.14 7.74 23.87
C ALA A 42 0.59 8.87 24.73
N ASP A 43 -0.07 8.54 25.84
CA ASP A 43 -0.69 9.52 26.76
C ASP A 43 -1.62 10.54 26.07
N GLY A 44 -2.20 10.17 24.91
CA GLY A 44 -3.09 11.02 24.12
C GLY A 44 -2.38 12.01 23.18
N GLU A 45 -1.05 11.94 23.05
CA GLU A 45 -0.27 12.77 22.15
C GLU A 45 0.48 11.94 21.10
N ASN A 46 0.64 12.50 19.90
CA ASN A 46 1.50 11.91 18.88
C ASN A 46 2.97 12.08 19.25
N VAL A 47 3.63 10.95 19.50
CA VAL A 47 5.02 10.91 20.02
C VAL A 47 6.07 11.29 18.98
N ILE A 48 5.72 11.26 17.70
CA ILE A 48 6.54 11.76 16.60
C ILE A 48 6.36 13.28 16.47
N SER A 49 5.12 13.77 16.54
CA SER A 49 4.80 15.20 16.42
C SER A 49 5.36 16.03 17.57
N ASN A 50 5.29 15.53 18.80
CA ASN A 50 5.83 16.24 19.97
C ASN A 50 7.36 16.10 20.10
N GLY A 51 8.00 15.31 19.22
CA GLY A 51 9.44 15.12 19.17
C GLY A 51 10.01 14.21 20.25
N THR A 52 9.15 13.46 20.96
CA THR A 52 9.56 12.47 21.97
C THR A 52 10.42 11.37 21.37
N TYR A 53 10.03 10.85 20.20
CA TYR A 53 10.83 9.89 19.44
C TYR A 53 11.22 10.43 18.07
N THR A 54 12.53 10.37 17.78
CA THR A 54 13.09 10.63 16.45
C THR A 54 13.53 9.32 15.81
N LEU A 55 13.97 9.37 14.55
CA LEU A 55 14.51 8.19 13.85
C LEU A 55 15.61 7.46 14.64
N GLN A 56 16.40 8.16 15.47
CA GLN A 56 17.46 7.53 16.28
C GLN A 56 16.92 6.68 17.43
N ASN A 57 15.65 6.86 17.80
CA ASN A 57 15.00 6.10 18.86
C ASN A 57 14.18 4.92 18.32
N ILE A 58 14.04 4.79 16.99
CA ILE A 58 13.15 3.81 16.40
C ILE A 58 13.98 2.68 15.81
N GLU A 59 13.68 1.47 16.25
CA GLU A 59 14.18 0.24 15.67
C GLU A 59 13.01 -0.56 15.09
N VAL A 60 13.16 -1.04 13.87
CA VAL A 60 12.20 -1.94 13.23
C VAL A 60 12.95 -3.20 12.87
N SER A 61 12.53 -4.31 13.45
CA SER A 61 13.11 -5.62 13.20
C SER A 61 12.07 -6.51 12.56
N GLY A 62 12.42 -7.16 11.44
CA GLY A 62 11.57 -8.12 10.75
C GLY A 62 12.12 -9.53 10.88
N ASN A 63 11.25 -10.53 10.71
CA ASN A 63 11.67 -11.92 10.61
C ASN A 63 12.15 -12.33 9.20
N SER A 64 12.03 -11.42 8.24
CA SER A 64 12.29 -11.60 6.82
C SER A 64 13.51 -10.81 6.37
N SER A 65 14.00 -11.09 5.16
CA SER A 65 15.32 -10.65 4.67
C SER A 65 15.27 -9.38 3.81
N GLU A 66 14.12 -8.75 3.67
CA GLU A 66 13.98 -7.50 2.93
C GLU A 66 14.78 -6.37 3.58
N GLU A 67 15.32 -5.49 2.75
CA GLU A 67 15.90 -4.26 3.22
C GLU A 67 14.79 -3.24 3.49
N LEU A 68 14.64 -2.82 4.75
CA LEU A 68 13.67 -1.82 5.17
C LEU A 68 14.26 -0.41 5.10
N GLU A 69 13.52 0.52 4.50
CA GLU A 69 13.75 1.96 4.61
C GLU A 69 12.78 2.55 5.62
N ILE A 70 13.34 3.15 6.68
CA ILE A 70 12.59 3.77 7.79
C ILE A 70 12.73 5.28 7.71
N ARG A 71 11.60 6.00 7.73
CA ARG A 71 11.57 7.46 7.74
C ARG A 71 10.64 7.96 8.84
N VAL A 72 10.98 9.12 9.39
CA VAL A 72 10.14 9.84 10.35
C VAL A 72 9.78 11.18 9.74
N PHE A 73 8.47 11.43 9.63
CA PHE A 73 7.91 12.70 9.18
C PHE A 73 7.33 13.42 10.40
N PRO A 74 8.05 14.37 11.01
CA PRO A 74 7.50 15.17 12.09
C PRO A 74 6.38 16.08 11.58
N ASP A 75 5.48 16.49 12.48
CA ASP A 75 4.44 17.46 12.15
C ASP A 75 5.06 18.78 11.64
N THR A 76 4.69 19.17 10.43
CA THR A 76 4.97 20.50 9.91
C THR A 76 3.80 21.44 10.21
N GLN A 77 3.89 22.14 11.34
CA GLN A 77 3.03 23.28 11.69
C GLN A 77 1.51 23.00 11.63
N GLY A 78 1.07 21.81 12.06
CA GLY A 78 -0.34 21.44 12.22
C GLY A 78 -1.06 21.08 10.93
N ALA A 79 -0.35 20.89 9.82
CA ALA A 79 -0.93 20.51 8.54
C ALA A 79 -0.94 18.99 8.30
N THR A 80 -0.04 18.25 8.95
CA THR A 80 0.13 16.80 8.78
C THR A 80 0.49 16.18 10.12
N THR A 81 -0.15 15.06 10.48
CA THR A 81 0.23 14.33 11.69
C THR A 81 1.66 13.76 11.56
N GLY A 82 2.32 13.54 12.69
CA GLY A 82 3.66 12.94 12.74
C GLY A 82 3.57 11.46 12.40
N LEU A 83 4.38 10.99 11.45
CA LEU A 83 4.31 9.63 10.93
C LEU A 83 5.65 8.91 10.98
N LEU A 84 5.60 7.63 11.32
CA LEU A 84 6.64 6.65 11.03
C LEU A 84 6.28 5.95 9.71
N GLU A 85 7.13 6.11 8.68
CA GLU A 85 7.01 5.38 7.42
C GLU A 85 8.00 4.21 7.41
N ILE A 86 7.48 3.03 7.08
CA ILE A 86 8.25 1.81 6.82
C ILE A 86 7.98 1.42 5.37
N SER A 87 9.03 1.21 4.60
CA SER A 87 8.93 0.83 3.18
C SER A 87 10.02 -0.17 2.80
N SER A 88 9.78 -0.95 1.76
CA SER A 88 10.82 -1.78 1.14
C SER A 88 10.57 -1.96 -0.36
N PHE A 89 11.65 -1.95 -1.13
CA PHE A 89 11.63 -2.32 -2.55
C PHE A 89 11.57 -3.84 -2.76
N ASP A 90 11.94 -4.62 -1.75
CA ASP A 90 12.02 -6.08 -1.83
C ASP A 90 10.71 -6.78 -1.41
N TRP A 91 9.73 -6.02 -0.92
CA TRP A 91 8.41 -6.57 -0.59
C TRP A 91 7.77 -7.28 -1.78
N GLN A 92 7.06 -8.34 -1.46
CA GLN A 92 6.26 -9.15 -2.37
C GLN A 92 4.89 -9.39 -1.71
N ALA A 93 3.94 -9.96 -2.45
CA ALA A 93 2.68 -10.36 -1.85
C ALA A 93 2.92 -11.43 -0.78
N GLY A 94 2.36 -11.24 0.41
CA GLY A 94 2.62 -12.08 1.57
C GLY A 94 2.37 -11.35 2.88
N THR A 95 2.57 -12.07 3.98
CA THR A 95 2.46 -11.55 5.33
C THR A 95 3.85 -11.37 5.94
N TYR A 96 4.07 -10.22 6.56
CA TYR A 96 5.30 -9.82 7.21
C TYR A 96 5.02 -9.51 8.67
N PHE A 97 6.01 -9.81 9.53
CA PHE A 97 5.93 -9.58 10.97
C PHE A 97 7.12 -8.72 11.38
N TYR A 98 6.83 -7.59 12.01
CA TYR A 98 7.82 -6.66 12.51
C TYR A 98 7.64 -6.45 14.01
N THR A 99 8.74 -6.30 14.72
CA THR A 99 8.75 -5.75 16.08
C THR A 99 9.31 -4.34 15.99
N ILE A 100 8.55 -3.37 16.49
CA ILE A 100 8.89 -1.94 16.48
C ILE A 100 9.18 -1.52 17.92
N SER A 101 10.39 -1.02 18.15
CA SER A 101 10.83 -0.55 19.46
C SER A 101 11.07 0.97 19.43
N LEU A 102 10.55 1.68 20.44
CA LEU A 102 10.71 3.11 20.64
C LEU A 102 11.55 3.36 21.88
N GLY A 103 12.86 3.54 21.69
CA GLY A 103 13.82 3.69 22.78
C GLY A 103 13.81 2.48 23.72
N THR A 104 13.49 2.72 24.99
CA THR A 104 13.36 1.67 26.03
C THR A 104 11.96 1.56 26.60
N ASP A 105 11.01 2.35 26.09
CA ASP A 105 9.74 2.61 26.76
C ASP A 105 8.62 1.75 26.17
N TYR A 106 8.61 1.59 24.85
CA TYR A 106 7.59 0.84 24.12
C TYR A 106 8.20 -0.14 23.14
N GLU A 107 7.57 -1.31 23.03
CA GLU A 107 7.85 -2.34 22.04
C GLU A 107 6.52 -2.97 21.67
N PHE A 108 6.24 -3.08 20.38
CA PHE A 108 5.00 -3.67 19.88
C PHE A 108 5.24 -4.44 18.59
N ASP A 109 4.46 -5.50 18.39
CA ASP A 109 4.50 -6.31 17.19
C ASP A 109 3.50 -5.79 16.15
N LEU A 110 3.87 -5.87 14.88
CA LEU A 110 3.08 -5.45 13.72
C LEU A 110 3.07 -6.58 12.69
N GLU A 111 1.89 -7.09 12.40
CA GLU A 111 1.63 -7.97 11.28
C GLU A 111 1.04 -7.16 10.12
N VAL A 112 1.61 -7.28 8.93
CA VAL A 112 1.10 -6.63 7.72
C VAL A 112 0.98 -7.65 6.59
N SER A 113 -0.12 -7.59 5.84
CA SER A 113 -0.39 -8.47 4.70
C SER A 113 -0.50 -7.66 3.43
N PHE A 114 0.38 -7.93 2.46
CA PHE A 114 0.38 -7.33 1.14
C PHE A 114 -0.26 -8.26 0.10
N SER A 115 -0.99 -7.67 -0.84
CA SER A 115 -1.45 -8.36 -2.05
C SER A 115 -1.03 -7.61 -3.30
N THR A 116 -0.90 -8.33 -4.41
CA THR A 116 -0.67 -7.72 -5.71
C THR A 116 -2.02 -7.40 -6.37
N THR A 117 -2.25 -6.14 -6.66
CA THR A 117 -3.30 -5.71 -7.59
C THR A 117 -2.73 -5.66 -9.00
N ASN A 118 -3.45 -6.20 -9.97
CA ASN A 118 -3.12 -6.07 -11.38
C ASN A 118 -4.03 -4.99 -12.00
N ASP A 119 -3.44 -3.86 -12.35
CA ASP A 119 -4.11 -2.81 -13.10
C ASP A 119 -3.72 -2.89 -14.58
N SER A 120 -4.70 -2.77 -15.47
CA SER A 120 -4.48 -2.88 -16.92
C SER A 120 -3.55 -1.81 -17.50
N CYS A 121 -3.38 -0.67 -16.81
CA CYS A 121 -2.51 0.42 -17.21
C CYS A 121 -1.21 0.50 -16.41
N CYS A 122 -1.26 0.11 -15.13
CA CYS A 122 -0.14 0.26 -14.21
C CYS A 122 0.58 -1.04 -13.86
N GLY A 123 0.06 -2.17 -14.34
CA GLY A 123 0.61 -3.49 -14.03
C GLY A 123 0.41 -3.87 -12.57
N ASP A 124 1.33 -4.69 -12.10
CA ASP A 124 1.30 -5.24 -10.76
C ASP A 124 1.79 -4.21 -9.72
N ARG A 125 1.01 -4.02 -8.66
CA ARG A 125 1.33 -3.16 -7.53
C ARG A 125 1.00 -3.84 -6.21
N LEU A 126 1.85 -3.64 -5.21
CA LEU A 126 1.57 -4.09 -3.84
C LEU A 126 0.67 -3.09 -3.11
N VAL A 127 -0.38 -3.63 -2.50
CA VAL A 127 -1.30 -2.90 -1.62
C VAL A 127 -1.41 -3.63 -0.28
N ILE A 128 -1.54 -2.87 0.80
CA ILE A 128 -1.81 -3.39 2.13
C ILE A 128 -3.26 -3.85 2.17
N THR A 129 -3.46 -5.10 2.56
CA THR A 129 -4.80 -5.73 2.68
C THR A 129 -5.18 -6.06 4.11
N GLY A 130 -4.19 -6.09 5.00
CA GLY A 130 -4.38 -6.29 6.42
C GLY A 130 -3.22 -5.68 7.18
N LEU A 131 -3.54 -5.08 8.32
CA LEU A 131 -2.56 -4.59 9.28
C LEU A 131 -3.13 -4.87 10.68
N SER A 132 -2.34 -5.56 11.49
CA SER A 132 -2.68 -5.95 12.86
C SER A 132 -1.43 -5.87 13.75
N SER A 133 -1.65 -5.91 15.05
CA SER A 133 -0.70 -5.67 16.14
C SER A 133 -1.36 -6.26 17.37
N ASP A 134 -0.55 -6.85 18.24
CA ASP A 134 -1.02 -7.41 19.50
C ASP A 134 -1.33 -6.31 20.53
N ASP A 135 -0.80 -5.10 20.32
CA ASP A 135 -1.14 -3.89 21.08
C ASP A 135 -2.36 -3.16 20.50
N VAL A 136 -3.11 -2.47 21.37
CA VAL A 136 -4.46 -1.98 21.06
C VAL A 136 -4.44 -0.88 20.00
N PHE A 137 -4.88 -1.19 18.77
CA PHE A 137 -5.37 -0.16 17.85
C PHE A 137 -6.66 0.43 18.40
N THR A 138 -6.67 1.72 18.72
CA THR A 138 -7.92 2.48 18.64
C THR A 138 -8.05 2.96 17.21
N ASP A 139 -8.90 2.28 16.45
CA ASP A 139 -9.40 2.72 15.15
C ASP A 139 -8.31 3.02 14.12
N ALA A 140 -7.78 1.97 13.49
CA ALA A 140 -7.28 2.11 12.13
C ALA A 140 -8.45 2.60 11.26
N GLU A 141 -8.58 3.92 11.07
CA GLU A 141 -9.45 4.45 10.02
C GLU A 141 -8.96 3.85 8.71
N THR A 142 -9.68 2.85 8.21
CA THR A 142 -9.27 2.03 7.06
C THR A 142 -9.29 2.81 5.73
N HIS A 143 -9.44 4.13 5.81
CA HIS A 143 -9.53 5.09 4.71
C HIS A 143 -8.52 6.25 4.82
N SER A 144 -7.70 6.31 5.88
CA SER A 144 -6.55 7.22 5.95
C SER A 144 -5.34 6.61 5.26
N SER A 145 -4.42 7.44 4.76
CA SER A 145 -3.14 6.99 4.19
C SER A 145 -2.14 6.47 5.24
N PHE A 146 -2.58 6.27 6.49
CA PHE A 146 -1.81 5.85 7.64
C PHE A 146 -2.70 5.12 8.66
N TYR A 147 -2.07 4.43 9.62
CA TYR A 147 -2.70 3.63 10.67
C TYR A 147 -2.31 4.17 12.04
N THR A 148 -3.26 4.29 12.97
CA THR A 148 -3.00 4.82 14.32
C THR A 148 -2.82 3.69 15.34
N ILE A 149 -1.71 3.72 16.09
CA ILE A 149 -1.39 2.78 17.18
C ILE A 149 -1.35 3.55 18.49
N VAL A 150 -2.13 3.11 19.48
CA VAL A 150 -2.06 3.64 20.84
C VAL A 150 -1.16 2.74 21.68
N LEU A 151 -0.08 3.34 22.14
CA LEU A 151 0.94 2.72 22.98
C LEU A 151 0.44 2.70 24.43
N ASN A 152 0.52 1.54 25.10
CA ASN A 152 0.06 1.33 26.49
C ASN A 152 1.21 0.97 27.43
#